data_AF-A0AAP0NIB7-F1
#
_entry.id   AF-A0AAP0NIB7-F1
#
_cell.length_a   1.000
_cell.length_b   1.000
_cell.length_c   1.000
_cell.angle_alpha   90.00
_cell.angle_beta   90.00
_cell.angle_gamma   90.00
#
_symmetry.space_group_name_H-M   'P 1'
#
loop_
_entity.id
_entity.type
_entity.pdbx_description
1 polymer ?
#
loop_
_entity_poly.entity_id
_entity_poly.type
_entity_poly.pdbx_seq_one_letter_code
_entity_poly.pdbx_strand_id
1 'polypeptide(L)'
;MAGLKVAFAFLLVIFTFGQGSAENCELSSIKIQTAKTGRVVEGNPEFKVVISNTCHCAQSDLILRCLGFSSVETVDPAIFKQLNPEDCLINNAKAIKEMNE
;
A
#
# COMPACT_ATOMS: atom_id res chain seq x y z
N MET A 1 -4.51 0.17 64.97
CA MET A 1 -5.24 -0.81 64.14
C MET A 1 -5.20 -0.31 62.71
N ALA A 2 -4.71 -1.18 61.82
CA ALA A 2 -4.04 -0.82 60.58
C ALA A 2 -4.96 -0.14 59.56
N GLY A 3 -4.40 0.88 58.91
CA GLY A 3 -5.05 1.69 57.91
C GLY A 3 -5.58 0.88 56.73
N LEU A 4 -6.79 1.27 56.32
CA LEU A 4 -7.41 0.97 55.05
C LEU A 4 -6.47 1.43 53.92
N LYS A 5 -5.52 0.57 53.51
CA LYS A 5 -4.71 0.78 52.32
C LYS A 5 -5.37 0.02 51.18
N VAL A 6 -6.17 0.76 50.42
CA VAL A 6 -6.64 0.43 49.08
C VAL A 6 -5.40 0.15 48.22
N ALA A 7 -4.89 -1.08 48.27
CA ALA A 7 -3.83 -1.57 47.38
C ALA A 7 -4.29 -2.81 46.63
N PHE A 8 -5.61 -3.07 46.63
CA PHE A 8 -6.27 -4.06 45.77
C PHE A 8 -6.31 -3.61 44.29
N ALA A 9 -5.86 -2.40 43.99
CA ALA A 9 -5.80 -1.82 42.64
C ALA A 9 -4.39 -1.88 42.00
N PHE A 10 -3.48 -2.72 42.52
CA PHE A 10 -2.24 -3.10 41.81
C PHE A 10 -2.41 -4.40 41.01
N LEU A 11 -3.64 -4.91 40.93
CA LEU A 11 -4.05 -5.90 39.95
C LEU A 11 -4.47 -5.14 38.69
N LEU A 12 -3.86 -5.47 37.54
CA LEU A 12 -4.16 -4.96 36.18
C LEU A 12 -3.35 -3.77 35.65
N VAL A 13 -2.05 -3.69 35.94
CA VAL A 13 -1.11 -3.14 34.93
C VAL A 13 -0.45 -4.32 34.23
N ILE A 14 -1.26 -5.07 33.48
CA ILE A 14 -0.74 -5.95 32.45
C ILE A 14 -0.24 -4.99 31.38
N PHE A 15 1.06 -4.70 31.39
CA PHE A 15 1.74 -4.16 30.21
C PHE A 15 1.49 -5.19 29.11
N THR A 16 0.47 -4.97 28.29
CA THR A 16 0.38 -5.61 26.99
C THR A 16 1.54 -5.02 26.20
N PHE A 17 2.70 -5.66 26.29
CA PHE A 17 3.68 -5.61 25.21
C PHE A 17 2.93 -6.16 24.01
N GLY A 18 2.28 -5.28 23.24
CA GLY A 18 1.84 -5.62 21.92
C GLY A 18 3.10 -6.03 21.18
N GLN A 19 3.28 -7.34 20.99
CA GLN A 19 4.25 -7.82 20.02
C GLN A 19 3.70 -7.40 18.67
N GLY A 20 4.00 -6.16 18.27
CA GLY A 20 3.96 -5.79 16.88
C GLY A 20 5.03 -6.62 16.22
N SER A 21 4.65 -7.76 15.63
CA SER A 21 5.49 -8.39 14.64
C SER A 21 5.64 -7.37 13.52
N ALA A 22 6.80 -6.72 13.45
CA ALA A 22 7.22 -6.08 12.22
C ALA A 22 7.41 -7.21 11.22
N GLU A 23 6.34 -7.60 10.55
CA GLU A 23 6.46 -8.47 9.40
C GLU A 23 7.28 -7.72 8.36
N ASN A 24 8.36 -8.34 7.92
CA ASN A 24 9.22 -7.76 6.91
C ASN A 24 8.50 -7.88 5.56
N CYS A 25 7.76 -6.84 5.18
CA CYS A 25 7.29 -6.71 3.81
C CYS A 25 8.46 -6.32 2.92
N GLU A 26 8.72 -7.14 1.92
CA GLU A 26 9.68 -6.82 0.88
C GLU A 26 8.97 -6.13 -0.29
N LEU A 27 9.72 -5.44 -1.15
CA LEU A 27 9.19 -4.90 -2.40
C LEU A 27 8.54 -5.98 -3.29
N SER A 28 8.94 -7.24 -3.12
CA SER A 28 8.37 -8.39 -3.82
C SER A 28 6.89 -8.65 -3.46
N SER A 29 6.37 -8.11 -2.36
CA SER A 29 4.96 -8.17 -1.97
C SER A 29 4.07 -7.22 -2.77
N ILE A 30 4.66 -6.23 -3.45
CA ILE A 30 3.93 -5.39 -4.41
C ILE A 30 3.93 -6.11 -5.75
N LYS A 31 2.75 -6.52 -6.20
CA LYS A 31 2.56 -7.20 -7.49
C LYS A 31 1.99 -6.24 -8.50
N ILE A 32 2.53 -6.30 -9.72
CA ILE A 32 2.03 -5.55 -10.87
C ILE A 32 1.60 -6.57 -11.91
N GLN A 33 0.32 -6.54 -12.28
CA GLN A 33 -0.25 -7.37 -13.32
C GLN A 33 -0.76 -6.49 -14.45
N THR A 34 -0.41 -6.84 -15.68
CA THR A 34 -0.79 -6.07 -16.87
C THR A 34 -1.48 -7.01 -17.85
N ALA A 35 -2.67 -6.61 -18.33
CA ALA A 35 -3.43 -7.37 -19.31
C ALA A 35 -3.95 -6.43 -20.41
N LYS A 36 -3.87 -6.87 -21.67
CA LYS A 36 -4.48 -6.15 -22.79
C LYS A 36 -6.00 -6.30 -22.70
N THR A 37 -6.75 -5.20 -22.83
CA THR A 37 -8.22 -5.25 -22.73
C THR A 37 -8.89 -5.69 -24.03
N GLY A 38 -8.16 -5.62 -25.15
CA GLY A 38 -8.68 -5.85 -26.50
C GLY A 38 -9.22 -4.58 -27.16
N ARG A 39 -9.42 -3.49 -26.41
CA ARG A 39 -9.78 -2.18 -26.96
C ARG A 39 -8.57 -1.50 -27.58
N VAL A 40 -8.85 -0.64 -28.56
CA VAL A 40 -7.88 0.23 -29.21
C VAL A 40 -8.44 1.65 -29.16
N VAL A 41 -7.64 2.58 -28.64
CA VAL A 41 -8.00 3.98 -28.46
C VAL A 41 -6.99 4.82 -29.24
N GLU A 42 -7.47 5.58 -30.22
CA GLU A 42 -6.64 6.37 -31.14
C GLU A 42 -5.44 5.59 -31.72
N GLY A 43 -5.69 4.34 -32.12
CA GLY A 43 -4.67 3.46 -32.71
C GLY A 43 -3.73 2.78 -31.69
N ASN A 44 -3.85 3.11 -30.40
CA ASN A 44 -3.04 2.52 -29.34
C ASN A 44 -3.82 1.42 -28.59
N PRO A 45 -3.22 0.27 -28.27
CA PRO A 45 -3.87 -0.77 -27.49
C PRO A 45 -4.09 -0.32 -26.05
N GLU A 46 -5.29 -0.59 -25.52
CA GLU A 46 -5.60 -0.32 -24.11
C GLU A 46 -5.13 -1.48 -23.22
N PHE A 47 -4.57 -1.13 -22.06
CA PHE A 47 -4.10 -2.06 -21.05
C PHE A 47 -4.76 -1.80 -19.71
N LYS A 48 -5.12 -2.89 -19.02
CA LYS A 48 -5.48 -2.89 -17.60
C LYS A 48 -4.24 -3.23 -16.80
N VAL A 49 -3.85 -2.32 -15.90
CA VAL A 49 -2.77 -2.53 -14.94
C VAL A 49 -3.37 -2.63 -13.54
N VAL A 50 -2.98 -3.66 -12.80
CA VAL A 50 -3.39 -3.89 -11.40
C VAL A 50 -2.14 -3.89 -10.54
N ILE A 51 -2.09 -2.99 -9.56
CA ILE A 51 -1.04 -2.94 -8.55
C ILE A 51 -1.67 -3.42 -7.23
N SER A 52 -1.17 -4.52 -6.69
CA SER A 52 -1.68 -5.10 -5.43
C SER A 52 -0.57 -5.28 -4.41
N ASN A 53 -0.94 -5.31 -3.14
CA ASN A 53 -0.06 -5.60 -2.02
C ASN A 53 -0.45 -6.94 -1.42
N THR A 54 0.44 -7.93 -1.48
CA THR A 54 0.24 -9.26 -0.90
C THR A 54 0.87 -9.41 0.48
N CYS A 55 1.35 -8.32 1.09
CA CYS A 55 1.81 -8.32 2.47
C CYS A 55 0.64 -8.04 3.42
N HIS A 56 0.67 -8.63 4.61
CA HIS A 56 -0.39 -8.46 5.61
C HIS A 56 -0.45 -7.04 6.21
N CYS A 57 0.58 -6.21 6.01
CA CYS A 57 0.53 -4.82 6.40
C CYS A 57 0.44 -3.87 5.19
N ALA A 58 -0.22 -2.74 5.42
CA ALA A 58 -0.41 -1.71 4.41
C ALA A 58 0.93 -1.06 4.02
N GLN A 59 1.16 -0.86 2.72
CA GLN A 59 2.38 -0.25 2.18
C GLN A 59 2.07 1.15 1.61
N SER A 60 2.74 2.19 2.10
CA SER A 60 2.63 3.57 1.62
C SER A 60 3.83 3.98 0.77
N ASP A 61 3.82 5.20 0.23
CA ASP A 61 4.98 5.82 -0.43
C ASP A 61 5.54 5.00 -1.62
N LEU A 62 4.65 4.28 -2.31
CA LEU A 62 5.02 3.45 -3.45
C LEU A 62 5.35 4.31 -4.67
N ILE A 63 6.61 4.21 -5.09
CA ILE A 63 7.13 4.83 -6.30
C ILE A 63 7.56 3.72 -7.25
N LEU A 64 7.01 3.72 -8.46
CA LEU A 64 7.36 2.78 -9.52
C LEU A 64 8.19 3.46 -10.58
N ARG A 65 9.17 2.73 -11.11
CA ARG A 65 9.86 3.15 -12.33
C ARG A 65 8.89 3.00 -13.52
N CYS A 66 8.56 4.11 -14.16
CA CYS A 66 7.61 4.24 -15.26
C CYS A 66 8.24 4.92 -16.48
N LEU A 67 9.55 4.73 -16.70
CA LEU A 67 10.26 5.30 -17.84
C LEU A 67 9.57 4.98 -19.17
N GLY A 68 9.31 6.02 -19.97
CA GLY A 68 8.66 5.88 -21.27
C GLY A 68 7.15 5.66 -21.20
N PHE A 69 6.54 5.76 -20.01
CA PHE A 69 5.09 5.75 -19.88
C PHE A 69 4.48 6.93 -20.65
N SER A 70 3.57 6.62 -21.55
CA SER A 70 2.76 7.57 -22.29
C SER A 70 1.39 6.92 -22.53
N SER A 71 0.33 7.67 -22.28
CA SER A 71 -1.04 7.22 -22.47
C SER A 71 -1.80 8.26 -23.26
N VAL A 72 -2.58 7.79 -24.24
CA VAL A 72 -3.53 8.64 -24.97
C VAL A 72 -4.68 9.04 -24.06
N GLU A 73 -5.19 8.08 -23.29
CA GLU A 73 -6.23 8.33 -22.31
C GLU A 73 -5.62 8.92 -21.03
N THR A 74 -6.31 9.91 -20.46
CA THR A 74 -5.90 10.48 -19.19
C THR A 74 -6.09 9.46 -18.08
N VAL A 75 -4.99 9.12 -17.39
CA VAL A 75 -5.03 8.32 -16.17
C VAL A 75 -5.27 9.24 -14.97
N ASP A 76 -6.12 8.83 -14.04
CA ASP A 76 -6.41 9.61 -12.84
C ASP A 76 -5.12 9.88 -12.04
N PRO A 77 -4.68 11.15 -11.90
CA PRO A 77 -3.46 11.51 -11.19
C PRO A 77 -3.55 11.21 -9.69
N ALA A 78 -4.74 10.94 -9.13
CA ALA A 78 -4.86 10.49 -7.75
C ALA A 78 -4.41 9.03 -7.55
N ILE A 79 -4.42 8.23 -8.63
CA ILE A 79 -4.06 6.81 -8.63
C ILE A 79 -2.64 6.61 -9.19
N PHE A 80 -2.28 7.36 -10.24
CA PHE A 80 -0.99 7.25 -10.90
C PHE A 80 -0.50 8.61 -11.37
N LYS A 81 0.60 9.10 -10.80
CA LYS A 81 1.13 10.43 -11.09
C LYS A 81 2.61 10.38 -11.44
N GLN A 82 2.97 10.82 -12.63
CA GLN A 82 4.36 10.98 -13.01
C GLN A 82 5.02 12.11 -12.18
N LEU A 83 6.10 11.79 -11.48
CA LEU A 83 6.88 12.75 -10.69
C LEU A 83 8.02 13.34 -11.53
N ASN A 84 8.65 12.49 -12.33
CA ASN A 84 9.72 12.82 -13.26
C ASN A 84 9.68 11.81 -14.43
N PRO A 85 10.53 11.91 -15.47
CA PRO A 85 10.50 11.00 -16.61
C PRO A 85 10.67 9.50 -16.26
N GLU A 86 11.26 9.17 -15.12
CA GLU A 86 11.55 7.80 -14.69
C GLU A 86 10.59 7.30 -13.61
N ASP A 87 10.07 8.16 -12.75
CA ASP A 87 9.36 7.78 -11.53
C ASP A 87 7.90 8.22 -11.51
N CYS A 88 7.04 7.31 -11.08
CA CYS A 88 5.61 7.54 -10.90
C CYS A 88 5.17 7.19 -9.49
N LEU A 89 4.44 8.12 -8.87
CA LEU A 89 3.80 7.96 -7.58
C LEU A 89 2.49 7.20 -7.73
N ILE A 90 2.30 6.20 -6.87
CA ILE A 90 1.08 5.40 -6.82
C ILE A 90 0.19 5.86 -5.67
N ASN A 91 -1.10 5.95 -5.96
CA ASN A 91 -2.16 6.21 -4.97
C ASN A 91 -1.90 7.45 -4.09
N ASN A 92 -1.26 8.50 -4.63
CA ASN A 92 -0.85 9.69 -3.87
C ASN A 92 -0.08 9.37 -2.57
N ALA A 93 0.83 8.40 -2.61
CA ALA A 93 1.58 7.91 -1.44
C ALA A 93 0.71 7.26 -0.35
N LYS A 94 -0.61 7.15 -0.54
CA LYS A 94 -1.49 6.53 0.45
C LYS A 94 -1.28 5.02 0.48
N ALA A 95 -1.42 4.49 1.68
CA ALA A 95 -1.36 3.07 1.99
C ALA A 95 -2.23 2.21 1.04
N ILE A 96 -1.60 1.24 0.38
CA ILE A 96 -2.27 0.12 -0.27
C ILE A 96 -2.36 -1.02 0.76
N LYS A 97 -3.59 -1.35 1.15
CA LYS A 97 -3.87 -2.46 2.09
C LYS A 97 -3.60 -3.81 1.43
N GLU A 98 -3.46 -4.84 2.25
CA GLU A 98 -3.44 -6.23 1.79
C GLU A 98 -4.63 -6.50 0.86
N MET A 99 -4.34 -7.14 -0.28
CA MET A 99 -5.36 -7.71 -1.13
C MET A 99 -5.75 -9.07 -0.56
N ASN A 100 -6.87 -9.10 0.16
CA ASN A 100 -7.50 -10.36 0.56
C ASN A 100 -8.15 -10.95 -0.71
N GLU A 101 -7.76 -12.16 -1.09
CA GLU A 101 -8.39 -12.93 -2.18
C GLU A 101 -9.88 -13.20 -1.90
#